data_AF-A0A2D6FC74-F1
#
_entry.id   AF-A0A2D6FC74-F1
#
_cell.length_a   1.000
_cell.length_b   1.000
_cell.length_c   1.000
_cell.angle_alpha   90.00
_cell.angle_beta   90.00
_cell.angle_gamma   90.00
#
_symmetry.space_group_name_H-M   'P 1'
#
loop_
_entity.id
_entity.type
_entity.pdbx_description
1 polymer ?
#
loop_
_entity_poly.entity_id
_entity_poly.type
_entity_poly.pdbx_seq_one_letter_code
_entity_poly.pdbx_strand_id
1 'polypeptide(L)'
;MHSLFRCRVLTGLTVLLGSLSASAAVAQELYTLDTTCRSGGKTHSCKVVASNVDDTTEYLHTFGSESVSYRVIDDPYVRIEGRASETKPWVSVKNATIDFKKEELCFNSEAFCVKNPTYLADVLVGSGDAMQGRTKAGMVFAANGRVDVACFDNGCNRLKEAIRK
;
A
#
# COMPACT_ATOMS: atom_id res chain seq x y z
N MET A 1 53.50 -19.48 -44.66
CA MET A 1 54.17 -20.77 -44.37
C MET A 1 54.45 -20.84 -42.88
N HIS A 2 53.92 -21.88 -42.22
CA HIS A 2 54.36 -22.49 -40.93
C HIS A 2 54.40 -21.59 -39.67
N SER A 3 54.09 -22.02 -38.46
CA SER A 3 53.45 -23.23 -37.92
C SER A 3 53.15 -22.94 -36.44
N LEU A 4 52.13 -23.62 -35.91
CA LEU A 4 51.68 -23.65 -34.52
C LEU A 4 52.78 -24.15 -33.56
N PHE A 5 52.79 -23.66 -32.31
CA PHE A 5 53.11 -24.49 -31.13
C PHE A 5 52.36 -24.00 -29.87
N ARG A 6 51.88 -24.99 -29.10
CA ARG A 6 50.89 -24.97 -28.00
C ARG A 6 51.47 -24.62 -26.62
N CYS A 7 50.55 -24.62 -25.62
CA CYS A 7 50.69 -24.83 -24.16
C CYS A 7 50.96 -23.57 -23.31
N ARG A 8 50.40 -23.37 -22.11
CA ARG A 8 49.39 -24.06 -21.28
C ARG A 8 49.09 -23.14 -20.08
N VAL A 9 47.88 -23.26 -19.52
CA VAL A 9 47.51 -23.07 -18.08
C VAL A 9 47.20 -21.65 -17.54
N LEU A 10 45.92 -21.53 -17.12
CA LEU A 10 45.31 -20.81 -15.98
C LEU A 10 46.05 -19.64 -15.32
N THR A 11 45.40 -18.47 -15.30
CA THR A 11 45.12 -17.68 -14.08
C THR A 11 44.14 -16.57 -14.46
N GLY A 12 42.87 -16.67 -14.08
CA GLY A 12 42.36 -15.83 -12.99
C GLY A 12 41.02 -15.23 -13.40
N LEU A 13 39.95 -15.99 -13.21
CA LEU A 13 38.57 -15.48 -13.34
C LEU A 13 38.25 -14.74 -12.04
N THR A 14 38.50 -13.42 -12.01
CA THR A 14 38.03 -12.56 -10.92
C THR A 14 36.52 -12.45 -11.04
N VAL A 15 35.80 -13.32 -10.32
CA VAL A 15 34.37 -13.18 -10.11
C VAL A 15 34.17 -11.92 -9.27
N LEU A 16 33.79 -10.82 -9.91
CA LEU A 16 33.18 -9.67 -9.26
C LEU A 16 31.84 -10.13 -8.67
N LEU A 17 31.89 -10.70 -7.47
CA LEU A 17 30.74 -10.74 -6.58
C LEU A 17 30.46 -9.30 -6.16
N GLY A 18 29.72 -8.59 -7.01
CA GLY A 18 29.02 -7.39 -6.59
C GLY A 18 28.02 -7.81 -5.52
N SER A 19 28.42 -7.67 -4.27
CA SER A 19 27.52 -7.65 -3.13
C SER A 19 26.52 -6.54 -3.41
N LEU A 20 25.33 -6.91 -3.90
CA LEU A 20 24.15 -6.09 -3.75
C LEU A 20 23.88 -6.03 -2.25
N SER A 21 24.53 -5.09 -1.58
CA SER A 21 24.04 -4.55 -0.32
C SER A 21 22.70 -3.92 -0.64
N ALA A 22 21.63 -4.72 -0.57
CA ALA A 22 20.29 -4.18 -0.42
C ALA A 22 20.34 -3.37 0.87
N SER A 23 20.40 -2.04 0.74
CA SER A 23 20.26 -1.14 1.86
C SER A 23 18.99 -1.55 2.58
N ALA A 24 19.10 -1.96 3.85
CA ALA A 24 17.92 -2.17 4.66
C ALA A 24 17.21 -0.81 4.74
N ALA A 25 16.01 -0.74 4.14
CA ALA A 25 15.19 0.45 4.18
C ALA A 25 15.01 0.89 5.64
N VAL A 26 15.44 2.10 5.96
CA VAL A 26 15.27 2.63 7.31
C VAL A 26 13.86 3.21 7.37
N ALA A 27 12.99 2.54 8.12
CA ALA A 27 11.65 3.04 8.37
C ALA A 27 11.72 4.30 9.25
N GLN A 28 11.16 5.41 8.77
CA GLN A 28 10.98 6.63 9.56
C GLN A 28 9.53 6.72 10.01
N GLU A 29 9.27 6.60 11.31
CA GLU A 29 7.92 6.75 11.86
C GLU A 29 7.40 8.18 11.62
N LEU A 30 6.19 8.27 11.06
CA LEU A 30 5.45 9.52 10.86
C LEU A 30 4.55 9.81 12.05
N TYR A 31 3.75 8.81 12.44
CA TYR A 31 2.88 8.89 13.61
C TYR A 31 2.45 7.49 14.07
N THR A 32 2.06 7.44 15.34
CA THR A 32 1.34 6.32 15.95
C THR A 32 -0.05 6.77 16.37
N LEU A 33 -1.06 5.94 16.13
CA LEU A 33 -2.46 6.22 16.42
C LEU A 33 -3.11 5.01 17.11
N ASP A 34 -3.72 5.23 18.28
CA ASP A 34 -4.64 4.26 18.91
C ASP A 34 -6.07 4.56 18.42
N THR A 35 -6.72 3.55 17.83
CA THR A 35 -7.98 3.71 17.07
C THR A 35 -8.79 2.40 17.05
N THR A 36 -9.79 2.32 16.18
CA THR A 36 -10.54 1.09 15.90
C THR A 36 -10.33 0.62 14.47
N CYS A 37 -10.25 -0.70 14.31
CA CYS A 37 -10.23 -1.38 13.03
C CYS A 37 -11.41 -2.35 12.96
N ARG A 38 -11.91 -2.62 11.76
CA ARG A 38 -12.94 -3.62 11.50
C ARG A 38 -12.41 -4.66 10.54
N SER A 39 -12.50 -5.93 10.92
CA SER A 39 -12.05 -7.08 10.14
C SER A 39 -13.05 -8.21 10.30
N GLY A 40 -13.40 -8.90 9.21
CA GLY A 40 -14.37 -10.01 9.26
C GLY A 40 -15.72 -9.64 9.88
N GLY A 41 -16.15 -8.38 9.74
CA GLY A 41 -17.40 -7.87 10.31
C GLY A 41 -17.36 -7.54 11.81
N LYS A 42 -16.21 -7.69 12.48
CA LYS A 42 -16.02 -7.37 13.90
C LYS A 42 -15.18 -6.13 14.07
N THR A 43 -15.45 -5.36 15.12
CA THR A 43 -14.68 -4.17 15.51
C THR A 43 -13.67 -4.54 16.59
N HIS A 44 -12.45 -4.02 16.45
CA HIS A 44 -11.31 -4.27 17.32
C HIS A 44 -10.69 -2.94 17.76
N SER A 45 -10.12 -2.92 18.97
CA SER A 45 -9.10 -1.93 19.30
C SER A 45 -7.89 -2.18 18.40
N CYS A 46 -7.30 -1.11 17.89
CA CYS A 46 -6.29 -1.16 16.84
C CYS A 46 -5.23 -0.09 17.07
N LYS A 47 -3.96 -0.46 16.93
CA LYS A 47 -2.85 0.49 16.85
C LYS A 47 -2.39 0.59 15.40
N VAL A 48 -2.21 1.81 14.92
CA VAL A 48 -1.67 2.10 13.59
C VAL A 48 -0.33 2.79 13.76
N VAL A 49 0.71 2.25 13.10
CA VAL A 49 2.01 2.92 12.96
C VAL A 49 2.18 3.26 11.49
N ALA A 50 2.26 4.55 11.18
CA ALA A 50 2.55 5.04 9.85
C ALA A 50 4.05 5.34 9.74
N SER A 51 4.70 4.94 8.67
CA SER A 51 6.14 5.15 8.46
C SER A 51 6.46 5.36 6.99
N ASN A 52 7.44 6.22 6.72
CA ASN A 52 8.08 6.26 5.42
C ASN A 52 9.07 5.11 5.32
N VAL A 53 8.95 4.30 4.28
CA VAL A 53 9.86 3.20 3.94
C VAL A 53 10.18 3.33 2.46
N ASP A 54 11.43 3.70 2.16
CA ASP A 54 11.88 4.03 0.81
C ASP A 54 10.99 5.10 0.13
N ASP A 55 10.31 4.72 -0.96
CA ASP A 55 9.41 5.54 -1.77
C ASP A 55 7.93 5.32 -1.42
N THR A 56 7.65 4.68 -0.28
CA THR A 56 6.31 4.31 0.15
C THR A 56 5.98 4.83 1.53
N THR A 57 4.69 5.08 1.77
CA THR A 57 4.17 5.26 3.12
C THR A 57 3.50 3.96 3.56
N GLU A 58 4.09 3.26 4.53
CA GLU A 58 3.55 2.04 5.11
C GLU A 58 2.71 2.33 6.37
N TYR A 59 1.63 1.59 6.52
CA TYR A 59 0.72 1.62 7.67
C TYR A 59 0.64 0.20 8.24
N LEU A 60 1.25 -0.03 9.39
CA LEU A 60 1.11 -1.28 10.14
C LEU A 60 -0.07 -1.16 11.10
N HIS A 61 -1.05 -2.03 10.94
CA HIS A 61 -2.21 -2.13 11.81
C HIS A 61 -2.05 -3.37 12.69
N THR A 62 -2.10 -3.19 14.01
CA THR A 62 -2.05 -4.29 14.97
C THR A 62 -3.33 -4.30 15.79
N PHE A 63 -4.01 -5.45 15.85
CA PHE A 63 -5.27 -5.61 16.57
C PHE A 63 -5.37 -7.04 17.14
N GLY A 64 -5.44 -7.15 18.46
CA GLY A 64 -5.27 -8.44 19.15
C GLY A 64 -3.90 -9.04 18.85
N SER A 65 -3.87 -10.30 18.39
CA SER A 65 -2.64 -10.98 17.94
C SER A 65 -2.41 -10.88 16.42
N GLU A 66 -3.28 -10.17 15.72
CA GLU A 66 -3.22 -10.05 14.26
C GLU A 66 -2.55 -8.75 13.87
N SER A 67 -1.91 -8.77 12.69
CA SER A 67 -1.43 -7.58 12.02
C SER A 67 -1.77 -7.63 10.54
N VAL A 68 -2.00 -6.47 9.95
CA VAL A 68 -2.08 -6.28 8.50
C VAL A 68 -1.32 -5.00 8.19
N SER A 69 -0.64 -4.95 7.04
CA SER A 69 -0.06 -3.68 6.59
C SER A 69 -0.63 -3.27 5.26
N TYR A 70 -0.76 -1.96 5.08
CA TYR A 70 -1.04 -1.33 3.81
C TYR A 70 0.10 -0.39 3.47
N ARG A 71 0.38 -0.21 2.18
CA ARG A 71 1.31 0.82 1.73
C ARG A 71 0.72 1.62 0.60
N VAL A 72 1.00 2.91 0.61
CA VAL A 72 0.67 3.84 -0.46
C VAL A 72 1.95 4.11 -1.23
N ILE A 73 1.88 3.97 -2.55
CA ILE A 73 2.98 4.22 -3.49
C ILE A 73 2.50 5.32 -4.41
N ASP A 74 3.14 6.48 -4.39
CA ASP A 74 2.66 7.66 -5.11
C ASP A 74 3.34 7.87 -6.48
N ASP A 75 4.56 7.35 -6.67
CA ASP A 75 5.31 7.45 -7.92
C ASP A 75 5.33 6.12 -8.70
N PRO A 76 5.14 6.13 -10.03
CA PRO A 76 4.74 7.26 -10.87
C PRO A 76 3.22 7.53 -10.88
N TYR A 77 2.46 6.83 -10.05
CA TYR A 77 1.02 6.99 -9.85
C TYR A 77 0.58 6.28 -8.58
N VAL A 78 -0.51 6.76 -7.98
CA VAL A 78 -1.08 6.20 -6.74
C VAL A 78 -1.46 4.73 -6.93
N ARG A 79 -0.85 3.87 -6.11
CA ARG A 79 -1.20 2.46 -5.90
C ARG A 79 -1.32 2.20 -4.41
N ILE A 80 -2.21 1.27 -4.06
CA ILE A 80 -2.31 0.78 -2.69
C ILE A 80 -2.13 -0.72 -2.70
N GLU A 81 -1.27 -1.21 -1.83
CA GLU A 81 -1.02 -2.63 -1.65
C GLU A 81 -1.23 -3.04 -0.19
N GLY A 82 -1.69 -4.27 0.03
CA GLY A 82 -1.85 -4.86 1.35
C GLY A 82 -1.01 -6.11 1.50
N ARG A 83 -0.51 -6.35 2.71
CA ARG A 83 0.08 -7.62 3.14
C ARG A 83 -0.64 -8.12 4.39
N ALA A 84 -1.01 -9.40 4.40
CA ALA A 84 -1.73 -10.01 5.51
C ALA A 84 -0.83 -10.33 6.73
N SER A 85 0.49 -10.35 6.54
CA SER A 85 1.51 -10.43 7.59
C SER A 85 2.87 -10.12 6.96
N GLU A 86 3.92 -9.96 7.78
CA GLU A 86 5.29 -9.70 7.30
C GLU A 86 5.84 -10.79 6.36
N THR A 87 5.35 -12.02 6.49
CA THR A 87 5.79 -13.17 5.67
C THR A 87 4.99 -13.35 4.39
N LYS A 88 3.97 -12.51 4.16
CA LYS A 88 3.12 -12.56 2.96
C LYS A 88 3.56 -11.49 1.96
N PRO A 89 3.44 -11.77 0.65
CA PRO A 89 3.76 -10.77 -0.35
C PRO A 89 2.77 -9.60 -0.29
N TRP A 90 3.23 -8.43 -0.73
CA TRP A 90 2.37 -7.31 -1.05
C TRP A 90 1.48 -7.66 -2.24
N VAL A 91 0.19 -7.32 -2.15
CA VAL A 91 -0.79 -7.53 -3.21
C VAL A 91 -1.57 -6.24 -3.40
N SER A 92 -1.79 -5.83 -4.66
CA SER A 92 -2.62 -4.66 -4.96
C SER A 92 -4.03 -4.83 -4.40
N VAL A 93 -4.52 -3.79 -3.73
CA VAL A 93 -5.91 -3.77 -3.26
C VAL A 93 -6.85 -3.65 -4.45
N LYS A 94 -8.01 -4.29 -4.40
CA LYS A 94 -9.01 -4.27 -5.48
C LYS A 94 -9.82 -2.97 -5.49
N ASN A 95 -10.11 -2.44 -4.31
CA ASN A 95 -10.79 -1.18 -4.13
C ASN A 95 -10.47 -0.57 -2.77
N ALA A 96 -10.61 0.74 -2.68
CA ALA A 96 -10.54 1.50 -1.44
C ALA A 96 -11.74 2.46 -1.36
N THR A 97 -12.24 2.74 -0.17
CA THR A 97 -13.32 3.71 0.06
C THR A 97 -13.03 4.49 1.33
N ILE A 98 -13.20 5.80 1.25
CA ILE A 98 -13.10 6.73 2.37
C ILE A 98 -14.51 7.21 2.70
N ASP A 99 -14.89 7.14 3.97
CA ASP A 99 -16.04 7.83 4.56
C ASP A 99 -15.49 8.93 5.48
N PHE A 100 -15.44 10.17 4.98
CA PHE A 100 -14.86 11.31 5.70
C PHE A 100 -15.66 11.66 6.96
N LYS A 101 -16.97 11.36 7.01
CA LYS A 101 -17.81 11.62 8.18
C LYS A 101 -17.52 10.64 9.33
N LYS A 102 -17.15 9.40 8.99
CA LYS A 102 -16.78 8.38 9.97
C LYS A 102 -15.28 8.30 10.23
N GLU A 103 -14.51 9.08 9.49
CA GLU A 103 -13.05 9.06 9.46
C GLU A 103 -12.51 7.66 9.16
N GLU A 104 -13.22 6.92 8.30
CA GLU A 104 -12.95 5.50 8.05
C GLU A 104 -12.45 5.27 6.62
N LEU A 105 -11.35 4.53 6.50
CA LEU A 105 -10.82 4.01 5.25
C LEU A 105 -11.03 2.50 5.21
N CYS A 106 -11.64 2.01 4.13
CA CYS A 106 -11.94 0.60 3.91
C CYS A 106 -11.26 0.08 2.64
N PHE A 107 -10.78 -1.15 2.68
CA PHE A 107 -10.16 -1.84 1.55
C PHE A 107 -10.93 -3.10 1.18
N ASN A 108 -10.82 -3.49 -0.09
CA ASN A 108 -11.29 -4.78 -0.62
C ASN A 108 -12.75 -5.07 -0.24
N SER A 109 -13.64 -4.13 -0.55
CA SER A 109 -15.08 -4.23 -0.28
C SER A 109 -15.41 -4.37 1.21
N GLU A 110 -14.71 -3.59 2.04
CA GLU A 110 -14.85 -3.56 3.51
C GLU A 110 -14.38 -4.84 4.22
N ALA A 111 -13.53 -5.64 3.56
CA ALA A 111 -12.86 -6.77 4.21
C ALA A 111 -12.00 -6.32 5.40
N PHE A 112 -11.39 -5.14 5.28
CA PHE A 112 -10.71 -4.45 6.36
C PHE A 112 -11.05 -2.96 6.31
N CYS A 113 -11.34 -2.36 7.46
CA CYS A 113 -11.53 -0.92 7.60
C CYS A 113 -10.78 -0.41 8.84
N VAL A 114 -10.35 0.85 8.79
CA VAL A 114 -9.64 1.51 9.88
C VAL A 114 -10.14 2.93 10.03
N LYS A 115 -10.33 3.37 11.27
CA LYS A 115 -10.49 4.79 11.56
C LYS A 115 -9.12 5.45 11.61
N ASN A 116 -8.85 6.40 10.71
CA ASN A 116 -7.55 7.05 10.62
C ASN A 116 -7.72 8.54 10.28
N PRO A 117 -8.15 9.37 11.27
CA PRO A 117 -8.39 10.78 11.05
C PRO A 117 -7.14 11.53 10.58
N THR A 118 -5.95 11.15 11.04
CA THR A 118 -4.67 11.75 10.63
C THR A 118 -4.45 11.60 9.13
N TYR A 119 -4.49 10.36 8.62
CA TYR A 119 -4.36 10.11 7.18
C TYR A 119 -5.43 10.82 6.36
N LEU A 120 -6.68 10.83 6.83
CA LEU A 120 -7.78 11.43 6.09
C LEU A 120 -7.72 12.96 6.07
N ALA A 121 -7.19 13.59 7.11
CA ALA A 121 -6.88 15.00 7.10
C ALA A 121 -5.83 15.32 6.02
N ASP A 122 -4.77 14.51 5.91
CA ASP A 122 -3.74 14.66 4.88
C ASP A 122 -4.32 14.50 3.47
N VAL A 123 -5.19 13.50 3.25
CA VAL A 123 -5.90 13.32 1.98
C VAL A 123 -6.74 14.55 1.61
N LEU A 124 -7.46 15.14 2.57
CA LEU A 124 -8.27 16.34 2.33
C LEU A 124 -7.40 17.55 1.95
N VAL A 125 -6.29 17.75 2.64
CA VAL A 125 -5.33 18.84 2.35
C VAL A 125 -4.67 18.62 0.98
N GLY A 126 -4.18 17.41 0.72
CA GLY A 126 -3.45 17.08 -0.51
C GLY A 126 -4.32 17.04 -1.77
N SER A 127 -5.62 16.74 -1.63
CA SER A 127 -6.53 16.65 -2.78
C SER A 127 -7.10 18.00 -3.25
N GLY A 128 -6.90 19.08 -2.48
CA GLY A 128 -7.44 20.40 -2.78
C GLY A 128 -8.94 20.40 -3.08
N ASP A 129 -9.35 21.14 -4.10
CA ASP A 129 -10.76 21.35 -4.47
C ASP A 129 -11.51 20.06 -4.83
N ALA A 130 -10.80 19.00 -5.24
CA ALA A 130 -11.42 17.75 -5.66
C ALA A 130 -12.24 17.06 -4.55
N MET A 131 -11.81 17.23 -3.29
CA MET A 131 -12.48 16.64 -2.11
C MET A 131 -13.31 17.65 -1.33
N GLN A 132 -13.33 18.92 -1.72
CA GLN A 132 -14.05 19.95 -0.99
C GLN A 132 -15.56 19.66 -0.94
N GLY A 133 -16.11 19.61 0.28
CA GLY A 133 -17.53 19.30 0.51
C GLY A 133 -17.93 17.84 0.25
N ARG A 134 -16.98 16.98 -0.16
CA ARG A 134 -17.23 15.55 -0.37
C ARG A 134 -17.30 14.84 0.96
N THR A 135 -18.18 13.86 1.03
CA THR A 135 -18.40 13.05 2.24
C THR A 135 -17.87 11.63 2.08
N LYS A 136 -17.72 11.19 0.83
CA LYS A 136 -17.24 9.86 0.49
C LYS A 136 -16.44 9.91 -0.80
N ALA A 137 -15.34 9.17 -0.84
CA ALA A 137 -14.57 8.93 -2.05
C ALA A 137 -14.29 7.43 -2.18
N GLY A 138 -14.08 6.95 -3.39
CA GLY A 138 -13.71 5.55 -3.60
C GLY A 138 -12.95 5.35 -4.88
N MET A 139 -12.16 4.29 -4.90
CA MET A 139 -11.31 3.89 -6.01
C MET A 139 -11.46 2.40 -6.26
N VAL A 140 -11.50 2.02 -7.53
CA VAL A 140 -11.32 0.63 -7.99
C VAL A 140 -10.00 0.58 -8.73
N PHE A 141 -9.21 -0.45 -8.46
CA PHE A 141 -7.89 -0.63 -9.06
C PHE A 141 -7.93 -1.75 -10.10
N ALA A 142 -7.28 -1.51 -11.24
CA ALA A 142 -7.04 -2.52 -12.25
C ALA A 142 -6.03 -3.58 -11.76
N ALA A 143 -5.87 -4.67 -12.52
CA ALA A 143 -4.96 -5.76 -12.18
C ALA A 143 -3.48 -5.33 -12.05
N ASN A 144 -3.10 -4.21 -12.66
CA ASN A 144 -1.75 -3.62 -12.56
C ASN A 144 -1.62 -2.62 -11.38
N GLY A 145 -2.63 -2.51 -10.52
CA GLY A 145 -2.65 -1.63 -9.35
C GLY A 145 -2.98 -0.16 -9.66
N ARG A 146 -3.15 0.22 -10.93
CA ARG A 146 -3.58 1.58 -11.30
C ARG A 146 -5.03 1.80 -10.94
N VAL A 147 -5.38 3.04 -10.60
CA VAL A 147 -6.77 3.47 -10.47
C VAL A 147 -7.47 3.30 -11.83
N ASP A 148 -8.52 2.50 -11.86
CA ASP A 148 -9.37 2.27 -13.03
C ASP A 148 -10.62 3.15 -12.98
N VAL A 149 -11.23 3.25 -11.81
CA VAL A 149 -12.43 4.07 -11.57
C VAL A 149 -12.30 4.83 -10.26
N ALA A 150 -12.66 6.11 -10.27
CA ALA A 150 -12.88 6.91 -9.06
C ALA A 150 -14.35 7.28 -8.93
N CYS A 151 -14.85 7.36 -7.70
CA CYS A 151 -16.23 7.74 -7.39
C CYS A 151 -16.27 8.72 -6.22
N PHE A 152 -17.36 9.50 -6.16
CA PHE A 152 -17.62 10.44 -5.09
C PHE A 152 -19.06 10.35 -4.61
N ASP A 153 -19.27 10.51 -3.31
CA ASP A 153 -20.58 10.56 -2.65
C ASP A 153 -21.53 9.45 -3.13
N ASN A 154 -22.72 9.81 -3.62
CA ASN A 154 -23.70 8.87 -4.16
C ASN A 154 -23.19 8.07 -5.37
N GLY A 155 -22.22 8.60 -6.11
CA GLY A 155 -21.56 7.88 -7.20
C GLY A 155 -20.86 6.61 -6.72
N CYS A 156 -20.36 6.59 -5.48
CA CYS A 156 -19.75 5.39 -4.92
C CYS A 156 -20.76 4.28 -4.62
N ASN A 157 -21.99 4.63 -4.24
CA ASN A 157 -23.03 3.63 -4.03
C ASN A 157 -23.45 2.99 -5.37
N ARG A 158 -23.62 3.82 -6.41
CA ARG A 158 -23.91 3.35 -7.78
C ARG A 158 -22.79 2.48 -8.34
N LEU A 159 -21.53 2.85 -8.13
CA LEU A 159 -20.39 2.03 -8.53
C LEU A 159 -20.41 0.68 -7.83
N LYS A 160 -20.65 0.66 -6.51
CA LYS A 160 -20.75 -0.57 -5.72
C LYS A 160 -21.86 -1.50 -6.21
N GLU A 161 -23.00 -0.96 -6.64
CA GLU A 161 -24.09 -1.72 -7.24
C GLU A 161 -23.70 -2.31 -8.61
N ALA A 162 -22.97 -1.55 -9.43
CA ALA A 162 -22.54 -1.99 -10.75
C ALA A 162 -21.50 -3.12 -10.71
N ILE A 163 -20.59 -3.10 -9.73
CA ILE A 163 -19.49 -4.08 -9.58
C ILE A 163 -19.85 -5.31 -8.74
N ARG A 164 -21.04 -5.36 -8.13
CA ARG A 164 -21.55 -6.50 -7.35
C ARG A 164 -22.17 -7.61 -8.20
N LYS A 165 -22.14 -7.47 -9.54
CA LYS A 165 -22.47 -8.53 -10.50
C LYS A 165 -21.27 -9.45 -10.71
#